data_AF-A0A3A9ASV8-F1
#
_entry.id   AF-A0A3A9ASV8-F1
#
_cell.length_a   1.000
_cell.length_b   1.000
_cell.length_c   1.000
_cell.angle_alpha   90.00
_cell.angle_beta   90.00
_cell.angle_gamma   90.00
#
_symmetry.space_group_name_H-M   'P 1'
#
loop_
_entity.id
_entity.type
_entity.pdbx_description
1 polymer ?
#
loop_
_entity_poly.entity_id
_entity_poly.type
_entity_poly.pdbx_seq_one_letter_code
_entity_poly.pdbx_strand_id
1 'polypeptide(L)' 'MRTGKPPPKTKLDPEVFVIGGGLAEGGGLLFERLRHSYQKYAYLPCKDTKIIKAGLGNDAGIWGTAKLILDKGE' A
#
# COMPACT_ATOMS: atom_id res chain seq x y z
N MET A 1 7.93 -24.76 -16.74
CA MET A 1 8.54 -23.73 -17.60
C MET A 1 7.70 -22.47 -17.47
N ARG A 2 8.12 -21.51 -16.63
CA ARG A 2 7.43 -20.21 -16.50
C ARG A 2 7.61 -19.49 -17.84
N THR A 3 6.53 -19.17 -18.53
CA THR A 3 6.57 -18.29 -19.71
C THR A 3 7.25 -16.98 -19.28
N GLY A 4 8.22 -16.49 -20.04
CA GLY A 4 9.04 -15.32 -19.68
C GLY A 4 8.29 -13.98 -19.64
N LYS A 5 6.95 -14.01 -19.67
CA LYS A 5 6.08 -12.84 -19.60
C LYS A 5 5.41 -12.83 -18.22
N PRO A 6 5.58 -11.79 -17.39
CA PRO A 6 4.88 -11.70 -16.13
C PRO A 6 3.36 -11.78 -16.38
N PRO A 7 2.60 -12.45 -15.49
CA PRO A 7 1.16 -12.52 -15.63
C PRO A 7 0.59 -11.10 -15.72
N PRO A 8 -0.50 -10.89 -16.49
CA PRO A 8 -1.10 -9.57 -16.63
C PRO A 8 -1.42 -9.01 -15.24
N LYS A 9 -0.90 -7.81 -14.92
CA LYS A 9 -1.20 -7.12 -13.66
C LYS A 9 -2.71 -6.87 -13.61
N THR A 10 -3.39 -7.58 -12.73
CA THR A 10 -4.81 -7.31 -12.46
C THR A 10 -4.92 -6.00 -11.69
N LYS A 11 -6.10 -5.37 -11.64
CA LYS A 11 -6.36 -4.22 -10.74
C LYS A 11 -5.98 -4.48 -9.27
N LEU A 12 -5.81 -5.76 -8.90
CA LEU A 12 -5.50 -6.25 -7.57
C LEU A 12 -4.00 -6.58 -7.37
N ASP A 13 -3.12 -6.23 -8.32
CA ASP A 13 -1.67 -6.40 -8.22
C ASP A 13 -0.94 -5.05 -8.10
N PRO A 14 -1.10 -4.33 -6.97
CA PRO A 14 -0.38 -3.09 -6.75
C PRO A 14 1.09 -3.36 -6.40
N GLU A 15 1.95 -2.40 -6.71
CA GLU A 15 3.37 -2.47 -6.34
C GLU A 15 3.59 -2.18 -4.85
N VAL A 16 2.69 -1.40 -4.25
CA VAL A 16 2.75 -1.01 -2.85
C VAL A 16 1.37 -0.74 -2.25
N PHE A 17 1.18 -1.17 -1.01
CA PHE A 17 0.14 -0.70 -0.11
C PHE A 17 0.73 0.32 0.87
N VAL A 18 0.12 1.50 0.94
CA VAL A 18 0.50 2.56 1.89
C VAL A 18 -0.55 2.62 2.98
N ILE A 19 -0.15 2.40 4.23
CA ILE A 19 -1.02 2.46 5.40
C ILE A 19 -0.78 3.80 6.11
N GLY A 20 -1.81 4.63 6.19
CA GLY A 20 -1.76 5.95 6.85
C GLY A 20 -2.70 6.07 8.03
N GLY A 21 -2.77 7.28 8.60
CA GLY A 21 -3.61 7.60 9.75
C GLY A 21 -3.14 6.96 11.06
N GLY A 22 -3.91 7.17 12.14
CA GLY A 22 -3.51 6.74 13.49
C GLY A 22 -3.26 5.24 13.64
N LEU A 23 -3.89 4.42 12.79
CA LEU A 23 -3.62 2.99 12.74
C LEU A 23 -2.15 2.68 12.39
N ALA A 24 -1.56 3.45 11.48
CA ALA A 24 -0.17 3.28 11.07
C ALA A 24 0.84 3.64 12.17
N GLU A 25 0.39 4.27 13.26
CA GLU A 25 1.20 4.51 14.47
C GLU A 25 1.38 3.27 15.35
N GLY A 26 0.65 2.18 15.08
CA GLY A 26 0.81 0.89 15.76
C GLY A 26 2.20 0.23 15.62
N GLY A 27 3.11 0.85 14.88
CA GLY A 27 4.53 0.49 14.84
C GLY A 27 4.81 -0.88 14.19
N GLY A 28 6.01 -1.40 14.44
CA GLY A 28 6.53 -2.60 13.76
C GLY A 28 5.65 -3.84 13.88
N LEU A 29 5.07 -4.08 15.06
CA LEU A 29 4.24 -5.27 15.33
C LEU A 29 2.99 -5.32 14.44
N LEU A 30 2.34 -4.17 14.21
CA LEU A 30 1.18 -4.09 13.31
C LEU A 30 1.59 -4.45 11.87
N PHE A 31 2.65 -3.82 11.37
CA PHE A 31 3.11 -4.03 10.01
C PHE A 31 3.62 -5.46 9.79
N GLU A 32 4.22 -6.08 10.79
CA GLU A 32 4.61 -7.49 10.75
C GLU A 32 3.40 -8.40 10.60
N ARG A 33 2.35 -8.21 11.41
CA ARG A 33 1.11 -8.99 11.31
C ARG A 33 0.39 -8.78 9.98
N LEU A 34 0.37 -7.55 9.46
CA LEU A 34 -0.20 -7.23 8.15
C LEU A 34 0.53 -7.96 7.04
N ARG A 35 1.88 -7.90 7.03
CA ARG A 35 2.71 -8.60 6.03
C ARG A 35 2.54 -10.11 6.11
N HIS A 36 2.51 -10.67 7.32
CA HIS A 36 2.30 -12.10 7.52
C HIS A 36 0.93 -12.55 6.98
N SER A 37 -0.12 -11.81 7.32
CA SER A 37 -1.49 -12.10 6.86
C SER A 37 -1.57 -11.97 5.34
N TYR A 38 -0.99 -10.91 4.77
CA TYR A 38 -0.96 -10.72 3.32
C TYR A 38 -0.23 -11.87 2.61
N GLN A 39 0.98 -12.24 3.07
CA GLN A 39 1.73 -13.36 2.51
C GLN A 39 0.98 -14.70 2.59
N LYS A 40 0.19 -14.90 3.64
CA LYS A 40 -0.62 -16.12 3.82
C LYS A 40 -1.80 -16.18 2.85
N TYR A 41 -2.50 -15.07 2.63
CA TYR A 41 -3.80 -15.07 1.95
C TYR A 41 -3.78 -14.46 0.53
N ALA A 42 -2.74 -13.71 0.16
CA ALA A 42 -2.67 -13.07 -1.14
C ALA A 42 -2.49 -14.08 -2.29
N TYR A 43 -3.00 -13.69 -3.46
CA TYR A 43 -2.79 -14.41 -4.71
C TYR A 43 -1.28 -14.47 -5.01
N LEU A 44 -0.79 -15.65 -5.41
CA LEU A 44 0.64 -15.97 -5.54
C LEU A 44 1.48 -14.90 -6.27
N PRO A 45 1.07 -14.39 -7.44
CA PRO A 45 1.81 -13.33 -8.15
C PRO A 45 1.95 -12.01 -7.39
N CYS A 46 1.02 -11.69 -6.49
CA CYS A 46 0.99 -10.42 -5.76
C CYS A 46 1.72 -10.51 -4.40
N LYS A 47 2.21 -11.69 -3.99
CA LYS A 47 2.72 -11.89 -2.62
C LYS A 47 3.88 -10.96 -2.26
N ASP A 48 4.65 -10.54 -3.25
CA ASP A 48 5.81 -9.66 -3.06
C ASP A 48 5.45 -8.16 -2.98
N THR A 49 4.16 -7.80 -3.01
CA THR A 49 3.71 -6.42 -2.83
C THR A 49 4.15 -5.87 -1.47
N LYS A 50 4.76 -4.67 -1.50
CA LYS A 50 5.26 -4.00 -0.30
C LYS A 50 4.11 -3.41 0.51
N ILE A 51 4.19 -3.51 1.83
CA ILE A 51 3.28 -2.82 2.76
C ILE A 51 4.10 -1.87 3.63
N ILE A 52 3.85 -0.56 3.47
CA ILE A 52 4.64 0.52 4.07
C ILE A 52 3.77 1.52 4.85
N LYS A 53 4.38 2.22 5.79
CA LYS A 53 3.77 3.36 6.49
C LYS A 53 3.78 4.59 5.58
N ALA A 54 2.71 5.38 5.61
CA ALA A 54 2.67 6.68 4.95
C ALA A 54 3.79 7.58 5.50
N GLY A 55 4.60 8.17 4.61
CA GLY A 55 5.71 9.04 5.01
C GLY A 55 5.27 10.29 5.77
N LEU A 56 4.08 10.80 5.46
CA LEU A 56 3.45 11.93 6.16
C LEU A 56 2.68 11.49 7.41
N GLY A 57 2.71 10.21 7.79
CA GLY A 57 2.04 9.68 8.98
C GLY A 57 0.56 10.05 9.04
N ASN A 58 0.14 10.59 10.20
CA ASN A 58 -1.23 11.05 10.43
C ASN A 58 -1.64 12.21 9.53
N ASP A 59 -0.69 12.99 9.04
CA ASP A 59 -0.98 14.18 8.24
C ASP A 59 -1.19 13.86 6.75
N ALA A 60 -0.99 12.61 6.32
CA ALA A 60 -1.15 12.20 4.93
C ALA A 60 -2.53 12.59 4.36
N GLY A 61 -3.59 12.53 5.17
CA GLY A 61 -4.95 12.88 4.76
C GLY A 61 -5.14 14.38 4.53
N ILE A 62 -4.63 15.23 5.44
CA ILE A 62 -4.79 16.69 5.32
C ILE A 62 -3.97 17.23 4.15
N TRP A 63 -2.74 16.72 3.96
CA TRP A 63 -1.91 17.08 2.81
C TRP A 63 -2.53 16.64 1.49
N GLY A 64 -3.11 15.43 1.44
CA GLY A 64 -3.84 14.95 0.26
C GLY A 64 -5.03 15.85 -0.07
N THR A 65 -5.80 16.25 0.93
CA THR A 65 -6.95 17.16 0.76
C THR A 65 -6.51 18.53 0.26
N ALA A 66 -5.50 19.13 0.89
CA ALA A 66 -4.97 20.43 0.47
C ALA A 66 -4.49 20.39 -1.00
N LYS A 67 -3.76 19.35 -1.38
CA LYS A 67 -3.30 19.14 -2.76
C LYS A 67 -4.47 19.01 -3.73
N LEU A 68 -5.51 18.25 -3.40
CA LEU A 68 -6.69 18.11 -4.25
C LEU A 68 -7.46 19.42 -4.46
N ILE A 69 -7.47 20.31 -3.46
CA ILE A 69 -8.09 21.64 -3.59
C ILE A 69 -7.24 22.54 -4.48
N LEU A 70 -5.92 22.55 -4.27
CA LEU A 70 -4.98 23.33 -5.08
C LEU A 70 -5.02 22.89 -6.55
N ASP A 71 -5.08 21.58 -6.83
CA ASP A 71 -5.18 21.03 -8.19
C ASP A 71 -6.52 21.35 -8.88
N LYS A 72 -7.59 21.60 -8.12
CA LYS A 72 -8.93 21.95 -8.64
C LYS A 72 -9.13 23.46 -8.79
N GLY A 73 -8.17 24.27 -8.37
CA GLY A 73 -8.21 25.73 -8.36
C GLY A 73 -7.64 26.38 -9.63
N GLU A 74 -7.81 25.72 -10.79
CA GLU A 74 -7.65 26.27 -12.14
C GLU A 74 -8.94 26.04 -12.94
#